data_AF-A0A9P5XPK2-F1
#
_entry.id   AF-A0A9P5XPK2-F1
#
_cell.length_a   1.000
_cell.length_b   1.000
_cell.length_c   1.000
_cell.angle_alpha   90.00
_cell.angle_beta   90.00
_cell.angle_gamma   90.00
#
_symmetry.space_group_name_H-M   'P 1'
#
loop_
_entity.id
_entity.type
_entity.pdbx_description
1 polymer ?
#
loop_
_entity_poly.entity_id
_entity_poly.type
_entity_poly.pdbx_seq_one_letter_code
_entity_poly.pdbx_strand_id
1 'polypeptide(L)'
;YWDDRLTEDEADKICGVYKVATGQYERGIPQTTDLSWWPKPSIWSGSGLNVGYWSEDCEKWYQNHLQKCISGTAELRDPGHWR
;
A
#
# COMPACT_ATOMS: atom_id res chain seq x y z
N TYR A 1 25.88 13.71 3.46
CA TYR A 1 24.91 13.21 2.47
C TYR A 1 23.77 12.65 3.30
N TRP A 2 22.60 13.29 3.27
CA TRP A 2 21.39 12.75 3.90
C TRP A 2 20.74 11.84 2.85
N ASP A 3 20.45 10.60 3.20
CA ASP A 3 19.76 9.68 2.32
C ASP A 3 18.26 9.88 2.56
N ASP A 4 17.62 10.75 1.78
CA ASP A 4 16.17 11.04 1.86
C ASP A 4 15.30 9.89 1.32
N ARG A 5 15.89 8.69 1.20
CA ARG A 5 15.19 7.49 0.74
C ARG A 5 14.47 6.84 1.90
N LEU A 6 13.17 6.69 1.72
CA LEU A 6 12.34 5.90 2.61
C LEU A 6 12.81 4.44 2.59
N THR A 7 13.08 3.87 3.76
CA THR A 7 13.29 2.42 3.89
C THR A 7 11.96 1.68 3.68
N GLU A 8 12.03 0.38 3.38
CA GLU A 8 10.84 -0.44 3.18
C GLU A 8 9.95 -0.49 4.44
N ASP A 9 10.55 -0.53 5.63
CA ASP A 9 9.83 -0.51 6.91
C ASP A 9 9.10 0.82 7.15
N GLU A 10 9.73 1.94 6.79
CA GLU A 10 9.10 3.26 6.85
C GLU A 10 7.95 3.38 5.84
N ALA A 11 8.13 2.83 4.62
CA ALA A 11 7.06 2.76 3.63
C ALA A 11 5.88 1.95 4.14
N ASP A 12 6.15 0.80 4.74
CA ASP A 12 5.13 -0.08 5.31
C ASP A 12 4.34 0.60 6.42
N LYS A 13 5.01 1.36 7.29
CA LYS A 13 4.37 2.16 8.34
C LYS A 13 3.48 3.26 7.75
N ILE A 14 3.97 4.02 6.78
CA ILE A 14 3.21 5.10 6.16
C ILE A 14 2.00 4.55 5.39
N CYS A 15 2.16 3.42 4.70
CA CYS A 15 1.09 2.78 3.94
C CYS A 15 0.08 2.00 4.80
N GLY A 16 0.32 1.90 6.12
CA GLY A 16 -0.55 1.17 7.05
C GLY A 16 -0.60 -0.32 6.74
N VAL A 17 0.58 -0.94 6.55
CA VAL A 17 0.71 -2.37 6.24
C VAL A 17 0.55 -3.23 7.50
N TYR A 18 -0.25 -4.28 7.39
CA TYR A 18 -0.47 -5.33 8.37
C TYR A 18 0.00 -6.66 7.80
N LYS A 19 0.89 -7.35 8.51
CA LYS A 19 1.32 -8.71 8.17
C LYS A 19 0.35 -9.70 8.79
N VAL A 20 -0.41 -10.40 7.96
CA VAL A 20 -1.45 -11.34 8.38
C VAL A 20 -1.01 -12.75 8.04
N ALA A 21 -1.09 -13.67 9.00
CA ALA A 21 -0.76 -15.07 8.75
C ALA A 21 -1.79 -15.69 7.78
N THR A 22 -1.32 -16.38 6.74
CA THR A 22 -2.19 -17.04 5.76
C THR A 22 -2.70 -18.41 6.25
N GLY A 23 -2.27 -18.84 7.44
CA GLY A 23 -2.56 -20.17 7.99
C GLY A 23 -1.72 -21.29 7.37
N GLN A 24 -0.88 -20.98 6.39
CA GLN A 24 0.04 -21.92 5.76
C GLN A 24 1.42 -21.85 6.42
N TYR A 25 2.16 -22.96 6.40
CA TYR A 25 3.50 -23.05 6.94
C TYR A 25 4.43 -23.65 5.88
N GLU A 26 5.56 -22.99 5.65
CA GLU A 26 6.61 -23.49 4.79
C GLU A 26 7.85 -23.77 5.64
N ARG A 27 8.27 -25.04 5.69
CA ARG A 27 9.44 -25.49 6.50
C ARG A 27 9.37 -25.07 7.98
N GLY A 28 8.16 -25.02 8.54
CA GLY A 28 7.93 -24.61 9.94
C GLY A 28 7.84 -23.10 10.16
N ILE A 29 7.95 -22.28 9.11
CA ILE A 29 7.78 -20.83 9.16
C ILE A 29 6.37 -20.48 8.67
N PRO A 30 5.57 -19.73 9.43
CA PRO A 30 4.25 -19.29 8.99
C PRO A 30 4.39 -18.35 7.78
N GLN A 31 3.67 -18.66 6.71
CA GLN A 31 3.51 -17.70 5.61
C GLN A 31 2.63 -16.54 6.07
N THR A 32 3.03 -15.35 5.65
CA THR A 32 2.31 -14.11 5.91
C THR A 32 2.00 -13.42 4.59
N THR A 33 0.89 -12.69 4.56
CA THR A 33 0.54 -11.78 3.48
C THR A 33 0.52 -10.36 4.03
N ASP A 34 0.94 -9.43 3.21
CA ASP A 34 0.89 -8.01 3.53
C ASP A 34 -0.46 -7.46 3.09
N LEU A 35 -1.24 -6.90 4.01
CA LEU A 35 -2.43 -6.13 3.69
C LEU A 35 -2.17 -4.67 4.00
N SER A 36 -2.57 -3.74 3.13
CA SER A 36 -2.34 -2.31 3.36
C SER A 36 -3.57 -1.46 3.11
N TRP A 37 -3.63 -0.32 3.80
CA TRP A 37 -4.68 0.70 3.59
C TRP A 37 -4.39 1.60 2.40
N TRP A 38 -3.11 1.81 2.11
CA TRP A 38 -2.62 2.58 0.98
C TRP A 38 -1.71 1.72 0.10
N PRO A 39 -1.67 1.97 -1.22
CA PRO A 39 -0.78 1.26 -2.12
C PRO A 39 0.68 1.58 -1.77
N LYS A 40 1.55 0.56 -1.75
CA LYS A 40 2.99 0.75 -1.59
C LYS A 40 3.57 1.50 -2.80
N PRO A 41 4.70 2.22 -2.68
CA PRO A 41 5.32 2.93 -3.80
C PRO A 41 5.60 2.05 -5.03
N SER A 42 5.93 0.78 -4.81
CA SER A 42 6.15 -0.21 -5.87
C SER A 42 4.88 -0.60 -6.65
N ILE A 43 3.70 -0.45 -6.05
CA ILE A 43 2.42 -0.67 -6.71
C ILE A 43 1.95 0.61 -7.40
N TRP A 44 2.09 1.75 -6.71
CA TRP A 44 1.81 3.06 -7.29
C TRP A 44 2.61 3.31 -8.56
N SER A 45 3.88 2.92 -8.59
CA SER A 45 4.77 3.14 -9.73
C SER A 45 4.34 2.42 -11.01
N GLY A 46 3.67 1.27 -10.87
CA GLY A 46 3.09 0.51 -11.97
C GLY A 46 1.69 0.96 -12.38
N SER A 47 1.08 1.89 -11.63
CA SER A 47 -0.24 2.43 -11.94
C SER A 47 -0.17 3.48 -13.05
N GLY A 48 -1.31 3.72 -13.72
CA GLY A 48 -1.45 4.84 -14.67
C GLY A 48 -1.39 6.24 -14.04
N LEU A 49 -1.35 6.34 -12.71
CA LEU A 49 -1.27 7.60 -11.97
C LEU A 49 0.17 8.03 -11.69
N ASN A 50 1.16 7.17 -11.95
CA ASN A 50 2.58 7.53 -11.83
C ASN A 50 3.09 8.29 -13.08
N VAL A 51 2.63 9.54 -13.23
CA VAL A 51 2.98 10.41 -14.37
C VAL A 51 4.17 11.34 -14.11
N GLY A 52 4.89 11.13 -13.00
CA GLY A 52 6.07 11.92 -12.61
C GLY A 52 5.78 13.21 -11.84
N TYR A 53 4.50 13.55 -11.63
CA TYR A 53 4.05 14.65 -10.79
C TYR A 53 2.67 14.32 -10.20
N TRP A 54 2.23 15.11 -9.23
CA TRP A 54 0.87 15.00 -8.67
C TRP A 54 -0.15 15.64 -9.61
N SER A 55 -0.81 14.81 -10.44
CA SER A 55 -1.83 15.28 -11.37
C SER A 55 -3.18 15.44 -10.68
N GLU A 56 -4.14 16.07 -11.37
CA GLU A 56 -5.52 16.16 -10.88
C GLU A 56 -6.16 14.79 -10.65
N ASP A 57 -5.77 13.78 -11.43
CA ASP A 57 -6.28 12.42 -11.28
C ASP A 57 -5.69 11.73 -10.05
N CYS A 58 -4.43 12.04 -9.69
CA CYS A 58 -3.85 11.62 -8.41
C CYS A 58 -4.65 12.19 -7.23
N GLU A 59 -4.97 13.49 -7.26
CA GLU A 59 -5.76 14.15 -6.21
C GLU A 59 -7.17 13.55 -6.11
N LYS A 60 -7.87 13.39 -7.23
CA LYS A 60 -9.22 12.79 -7.26
C LYS A 60 -9.20 11.38 -6.69
N TRP A 61 -8.22 10.56 -7.06
CA TRP A 61 -8.04 9.22 -6.53
C TRP A 61 -7.82 9.26 -5.01
N TYR A 62 -6.89 10.11 -4.55
CA TYR A 62 -6.54 10.24 -3.13
C TYR A 62 -7.74 10.65 -2.29
N GLN A 63 -8.45 11.70 -2.69
CA GLN A 63 -9.62 12.18 -1.98
C GLN A 63 -10.73 11.13 -1.92
N ASN A 64 -11.02 10.44 -3.03
CA ASN A 64 -12.02 9.39 -3.07
C ASN A 64 -11.64 8.22 -2.14
N HIS A 65 -10.39 7.77 -2.19
CA HIS A 65 -9.91 6.71 -1.30
C HIS A 65 -9.92 7.13 0.17
N LEU A 66 -9.51 8.36 0.48
CA LEU A 66 -9.56 8.92 1.83
C LEU A 66 -10.99 8.94 2.37
N GLN A 67 -11.98 9.33 1.56
CA GLN A 67 -13.39 9.28 1.95
C GLN A 67 -13.87 7.85 2.25
N LYS A 68 -13.41 6.86 1.48
CA LYS A 68 -13.69 5.44 1.78
C LYS A 68 -13.07 5.01 3.11
N CYS A 69 -11.84 5.41 3.39
CA CYS A 69 -11.18 5.14 4.67
C CYS A 69 -11.94 5.76 5.85
N ILE A 70 -12.32 7.04 5.74
CA ILE A 70 -13.04 7.76 6.82
C ILE A 70 -14.45 7.20 7.02
N SER A 71 -15.14 6.82 5.93
CA SER A 71 -16.47 6.20 6.01
C SER A 71 -16.46 4.74 6.47
N GLY A 72 -15.28 4.14 6.68
CA GLY A 72 -15.13 2.74 7.07
C GLY A 72 -15.50 1.73 5.96
N THR A 73 -15.62 2.19 4.72
CA THR A 73 -15.96 1.35 3.56
C THR A 73 -14.73 0.91 2.76
N ALA A 74 -13.56 1.45 3.08
CA ALA A 74 -12.30 0.94 2.53
C ALA A 74 -11.98 -0.43 3.14
N GLU A 75 -11.35 -1.27 2.34
CA GLU A 75 -10.89 -2.60 2.73
C GLU A 75 -9.36 -2.65 2.71
N LEU A 76 -8.80 -3.42 3.62
CA LEU A 76 -7.40 -3.81 3.61
C LEU A 76 -7.14 -4.68 2.38
N ARG A 77 -6.16 -4.30 1.56
CA ARG A 77 -5.88 -4.96 0.28
C ARG A 77 -4.47 -5.53 0.24
N ASP A 78 -4.33 -6.71 -0.34
CA ASP A 78 -3.02 -7.28 -0.66
C ASP A 78 -2.45 -6.66 -1.97
N PRO A 79 -1.15 -6.85 -2.25
CA PRO A 79 -0.50 -6.29 -3.43
C PRO A 79 -1.15 -6.66 -4.77
N GLY A 80 -1.81 -7.82 -4.86
CA GLY A 80 -2.53 -8.27 -6.05
C GLY A 80 -3.82 -7.49 -6.30
N HIS A 81 -4.54 -7.11 -5.25
CA HIS A 81 -5.77 -6.30 -5.36
C HIS A 81 -5.51 -4.80 -5.55
N TRP A 82 -4.27 -4.35 -5.40
CA TRP A 82 -3.85 -2.98 -5.71
C TRP A 82 -3.40 -2.77 -7.16
N ARG A 83 -3.06 -3.85 -7.88
CA ARG A 83 -2.63 -3.79 -9.29
C ARG A 83 -3.78 -3.63 -10.26
#